data_AF-A0A7W1FY79-F1
#
_entry.id   AF-A0A7W1FY79-F1
#
_cell.length_a   1.000
_cell.length_b   1.000
_cell.length_c   1.000
_cell.angle_alpha   90.00
_cell.angle_beta   90.00
_cell.angle_gamma   90.00
#
_symmetry.space_group_name_H-M   'P 1'
#
loop_
_entity.id
_entity.type
_entity.pdbx_description
1 polymer ?
#
loop_
_entity_poly.entity_id
_entity_poly.type
_entity_poly.pdbx_seq_one_letter_code
_entity_poly.pdbx_strand_id
1 'polypeptide(L)' 'MNSKPIDFSKSDYYKFKVFFDRDENSYAEMYINIKTSAGEIELNEKDEEYRDNIIKALTE' A
#
# COMPACT_ATOMS: atom_id res chain seq x y z
N MET A 1 11.65 0.69 6.18
CA MET A 1 10.49 0.75 7.10
C MET A 1 10.30 2.18 7.59
N ASN A 2 9.06 2.61 7.86
CA ASN A 2 8.75 3.99 8.26
C ASN A 2 9.55 4.39 9.51
N SER A 3 10.20 5.54 9.47
CA SER A 3 11.14 6.00 10.50
C SER A 3 10.48 6.64 11.73
N LYS A 4 9.17 6.91 11.67
CA LYS A 4 8.38 7.51 12.76
C LYS A 4 6.94 6.98 12.75
N PRO A 5 6.31 6.81 13.93
CA PRO A 5 4.88 6.53 14.01
C PRO A 5 4.06 7.68 13.43
N ILE A 6 3.02 7.35 12.67
CA ILE A 6 2.12 8.32 12.04
C ILE A 6 0.87 8.48 12.90
N ASP A 7 0.46 9.73 13.11
CA ASP A 7 -0.76 10.10 13.82
C ASP A 7 -1.88 10.40 12.82
N PHE A 8 -2.70 9.40 12.52
CA PHE A 8 -3.82 9.52 11.58
C PHE A 8 -4.97 10.41 12.08
N SER A 9 -4.94 10.90 13.33
CA SER A 9 -5.92 11.88 13.80
C SER A 9 -5.72 13.26 13.18
N LYS A 10 -4.54 13.51 12.60
CA LYS A 10 -4.23 14.77 11.91
C LYS A 10 -4.73 14.72 10.47
N SER A 11 -5.33 15.83 10.04
CA SER A 11 -5.67 16.08 8.64
C SER A 11 -4.38 16.29 7.84
N ASP A 12 -3.95 15.24 7.12
CA ASP A 12 -2.70 15.21 6.37
C ASP A 12 -2.80 14.18 5.22
N TYR A 13 -1.75 14.10 4.40
CA TYR A 13 -1.64 13.15 3.30
C TYR A 13 -0.44 12.23 3.48
N TYR A 14 -0.73 10.94 3.69
CA TYR A 14 0.28 9.92 3.96
C TYR A 14 0.47 9.03 2.74
N LYS A 15 1.73 8.77 2.36
CA LYS A 15 2.09 7.88 1.27
C LYS A 15 2.89 6.70 1.81
N PHE A 16 2.46 5.50 1.46
CA PHE A 16 3.12 4.27 1.84
C PHE A 16 3.52 3.49 0.60
N LYS A 17 4.69 2.87 0.67
CA LYS A 17 5.09 1.84 -0.27
C LYS A 17 5.04 0.50 0.47
N VAL A 18 4.24 -0.41 -0.05
CA VAL A 18 4.01 -1.74 0.51
C VAL A 18 4.70 -2.76 -0.37
N PHE A 19 5.36 -3.72 0.27
CA PHE A 19 6.05 -4.82 -0.36
C PHE A 19 5.41 -6.11 0.13
N PHE A 20 4.94 -6.93 -0.80
CA PHE A 20 4.50 -8.28 -0.53
C PHE A 20 5.62 -9.22 -0.94
N ASP A 21 6.09 -10.00 0.02
CA ASP A 21 7.23 -10.91 -0.16
C ASP A 21 6.93 -12.22 0.57
N ARG A 22 5.97 -13.00 0.01
CA ARG A 22 5.63 -14.35 0.53
C ARG A 22 6.59 -15.41 -0.01
N ASP A 23 6.89 -15.36 -1.31
CA ASP A 23 7.83 -16.25 -2.02
C ASP A 23 8.35 -15.54 -3.29
N GLU A 24 9.39 -16.09 -3.93
CA GLU A 24 10.04 -15.49 -5.12
C GLU A 24 9.09 -15.20 -6.29
N ASN A 25 7.98 -15.95 -6.41
CA ASN A 25 7.01 -15.80 -7.51
C ASN A 25 5.83 -14.91 -7.15
N SER A 26 5.63 -14.62 -5.86
CA SER A 26 4.50 -13.84 -5.33
C SER A 26 4.92 -12.42 -4.92
N TYR A 27 6.11 -11.99 -5.33
CA TYR A 27 6.56 -10.63 -5.05
C TYR A 27 5.64 -9.60 -5.72
N ALA A 28 5.25 -8.58 -4.96
CA ALA A 28 4.50 -7.45 -5.47
C ALA A 28 4.78 -6.17 -4.70
N GLU A 29 4.64 -5.04 -5.40
CA GLU A 29 4.74 -3.71 -4.80
C GLU A 29 3.47 -2.91 -5.09
N MET A 30 2.97 -2.21 -4.08
CA MET A 30 1.86 -1.27 -4.24
C MET A 30 2.09 0.02 -3.45
N TYR A 31 1.47 1.09 -3.90
CA TYR A 31 1.36 2.36 -3.18
C TYR A 31 0.00 2.46 -2.49
N ILE A 32 0.01 2.88 -1.24
CA ILE A 32 -1.20 3.25 -0.49
C ILE A 32 -1.09 4.72 -0.13
N ASN A 33 -2.05 5.53 -0.59
CA ASN A 33 -2.14 6.92 -0.20
C ASN A 33 -3.38 7.12 0.67
N ILE A 34 -3.22 7.80 1.80
CA ILE A 34 -4.31 8.06 2.74
C ILE A 34 -4.46 9.58 2.89
N LYS A 35 -5.64 10.09 2.56
CA LYS A 35 -6.02 11.49 2.73
C LYS A 35 -7.05 11.59 3.85
N THR A 36 -6.57 11.81 5.07
CA THR A 36 -7.40 11.74 6.28
C THR A 36 -8.48 12.82 6.33
N SER A 37 -8.25 13.97 5.69
CA SER A 37 -9.25 15.05 5.58
C SER A 37 -10.48 14.68 4.77
N ALA A 38 -10.33 13.81 3.78
CA ALA A 38 -11.41 13.37 2.89
C ALA A 38 -11.94 11.97 3.26
N GLY A 39 -11.26 11.25 4.17
CA GLY A 39 -11.56 9.84 4.43
C GLY A 39 -11.27 8.94 3.22
N GLU A 40 -10.37 9.36 2.33
CA GLU A 40 -10.05 8.67 1.08
C GLU A 40 -8.80 7.80 1.24
N ILE A 41 -8.86 6.60 0.67
CA ILE A 41 -7.72 5.68 0.53
C ILE A 41 -7.59 5.34 -0.95
N GLU A 42 -6.40 5.58 -1.49
CA GLU A 42 -6.05 5.22 -2.87
C GLU A 42 -5.09 4.03 -2.84
N LEU A 43 -5.40 3.00 -3.62
CA LEU A 43 -4.54 1.84 -3.83
C LEU A 43 -4.05 1.87 -5.27
N ASN A 44 -2.74 1.85 -5.48
CA ASN A 44 -2.14 1.81 -6.80
C ASN A 44 -1.12 0.69 -6.87
N GLU A 45 -1.28 -0.23 -7.82
CA GLU A 45 -0.19 -1.14 -8.20
C GLU A 45 1.01 -0.32 -8.69
N LYS A 46 2.23 -0.73 -8.33
CA LYS A 46 3.42 -0.05 -8.84
C LYS A 46 3.62 -0.32 -10.33
N ASP A 47 3.38 -1.57 -10.74
CA ASP A 47 3.51 -2.08 -12.10
C ASP A 47 2.35 -3.06 -12.36
N GLU A 48 1.82 -3.11 -13.59
CA GLU A 48 0.67 -3.97 -13.94
C GLU A 48 0.96 -5.46 -13.75
N GLU A 49 2.22 -5.88 -13.88
CA GLU A 49 2.66 -7.26 -13.64
C GLU A 49 2.41 -7.73 -12.19
N TYR A 50 2.27 -6.80 -11.23
CA TYR A 50 2.01 -7.14 -9.84
C TYR A 50 0.53 -7.35 -9.54
N ARG A 51 -0.39 -7.08 -10.48
CA ARG A 51 -1.84 -7.11 -10.22
C ARG A 51 -2.31 -8.44 -9.64
N ASP A 52 -1.92 -9.55 -10.26
CA ASP A 52 -2.33 -10.90 -9.83
C ASP A 52 -1.80 -11.20 -8.43
N ASN A 53 -0.53 -10.87 -8.17
CA ASN A 53 0.11 -11.05 -6.87
C ASN A 53 -0.51 -10.14 -5.79
N ILE A 54 -0.91 -8.92 -6.12
CA ILE A 54 -1.62 -7.99 -5.21
C ILE A 54 -3.01 -8.55 -4.88
N ILE A 55 -3.78 -8.97 -5.88
CA ILE A 55 -5.12 -9.55 -5.66
C ILE A 55 -5.01 -10.77 -4.75
N LYS A 56 -4.07 -11.67 -5.05
CA LYS A 56 -3.80 -12.85 -4.23
C LYS A 56 -3.45 -12.46 -2.79
N ALA A 57 -2.54 -11.51 -2.60
CA ALA A 57 -2.12 -11.04 -1.27
C ALA A 57 -3.25 -10.40 -0.44
N LEU A 58 -4.25 -9.80 -1.09
CA LEU A 58 -5.38 -9.13 -0.42
C LEU A 58 -6.60 -10.05 -0.19
N THR A 59 -6.63 -11.23 -0.82
CA THR A 59 -7.80 -12.13 -0.78
C THR A 59 -7.53 -13.48 -0.11
N GLU A 60 -6.27 -13.87 0.06
CA GLU A 60 -5.83 -15.06 0.81
C GLU A 60 -5.41 -14.75 2.26
#